data_AF-A0A3D5Q828-F1
#
_entry.id   AF-A0A3D5Q828-F1
#
_cell.length_a   1.000
_cell.length_b   1.000
_cell.length_c   1.000
_cell.angle_alpha   90.00
_cell.angle_beta   90.00
_cell.angle_gamma   90.00
#
_symmetry.space_group_name_H-M   'P 1'
#
loop_
_entity.id
_entity.type
_entity.pdbx_description
1 polymer ?
#
loop_
_entity_poly.entity_id
_entity_poly.type
_entity_poly.pdbx_seq_one_letter_code
_entity_poly.pdbx_strand_id
1 'polypeptide(L)'
;MLAQSFSLIGAGPQVRIAVTHLKSKSCRGAEGTNRDQGDGQGCWAEARTRAAERIAAWLDSLPEADSHRGTLITGDLNSYAKEDPLIALAQAGYRNLASDDAYSFRYKGRRGTLDYALADGQLAAAVLASLYWPINSDEAPGLGYDGPESVRQEGPWRASDHDPVITDLRL
;
A
#
# COMPACT_ATOMS: atom_id res chain seq x y z
N MET A 1 -9.44 -8.49 -3.30
CA MET A 1 -8.26 -8.07 -4.06
C MET A 1 -8.54 -8.26 -5.54
N LEU A 2 -8.03 -7.36 -6.37
CA LEU A 2 -8.05 -7.49 -7.83
C LEU A 2 -6.60 -7.54 -8.31
N ALA A 3 -6.29 -8.41 -9.26
CA ALA A 3 -5.04 -8.38 -10.00
C ALA A 3 -5.32 -8.34 -11.50
N GLN A 4 -4.57 -7.51 -12.22
CA GLN A 4 -4.74 -7.32 -13.66
C GLN A 4 -3.35 -7.18 -14.30
N SER A 5 -3.18 -7.79 -15.47
CA SER A 5 -1.98 -7.60 -16.29
C SER A 5 -2.16 -6.44 -17.26
N PHE A 6 -1.12 -5.63 -17.42
CA PHE A 6 -1.06 -4.45 -18.27
C PHE A 6 0.19 -4.49 -19.17
N SER A 7 0.09 -3.92 -20.36
CA SER A 7 1.22 -3.70 -21.28
C SER A 7 1.07 -2.37 -22.00
N LEU A 8 2.18 -1.88 -22.57
CA LEU A 8 2.15 -0.75 -23.48
C LEU A 8 1.44 -1.12 -24.80
N ILE A 9 0.73 -0.15 -25.37
CA ILE A 9 0.10 -0.31 -26.68
C ILE A 9 1.20 -0.56 -27.73
N GLY A 10 1.04 -1.60 -28.55
CA GLY A 10 2.03 -1.98 -29.58
C GLY A 10 2.90 -3.19 -29.23
N ALA A 11 2.59 -3.88 -28.12
CA ALA A 11 3.27 -5.05 -27.58
C ALA A 11 4.61 -4.73 -26.90
N GLY A 12 4.58 -4.85 -25.57
CA GLY A 12 5.74 -4.82 -24.69
C GLY A 12 5.53 -5.79 -23.54
N PRO A 13 6.56 -5.97 -22.70
CA PRO A 13 6.48 -6.86 -21.55
C PRO A 13 5.32 -6.51 -20.61
N GLN A 14 4.69 -7.53 -20.02
CA GLN A 14 3.49 -7.36 -19.19
C GLN A 14 3.83 -7.21 -17.72
N VAL A 15 3.27 -6.20 -17.05
CA VAL A 15 3.31 -6.08 -15.58
C VAL A 15 1.97 -6.52 -15.00
N ARG A 16 1.99 -7.28 -13.89
CA ARG A 16 0.80 -7.56 -13.09
C ARG A 16 0.70 -6.52 -11.98
N ILE A 17 -0.46 -5.92 -11.83
CA ILE A 17 -0.75 -5.00 -10.71
C ILE A 17 -1.86 -5.61 -9.86
N ALA A 18 -1.57 -5.82 -8.58
CA ALA A 18 -2.48 -6.31 -7.56
C ALA A 18 -2.82 -5.19 -6.58
N VAL A 19 -4.10 -4.81 -6.52
CA VAL A 19 -4.56 -3.69 -5.68
C VAL A 19 -5.21 -4.22 -4.41
N THR A 20 -4.73 -3.75 -3.25
CA THR A 20 -5.21 -4.17 -1.93
C THR A 20 -5.60 -3.00 -1.04
N HIS A 21 -6.59 -3.24 -0.18
CA HIS A 21 -6.91 -2.38 0.95
C HIS A 21 -7.21 -3.31 2.13
N LEU A 22 -6.25 -3.45 3.04
CA LEU A 22 -6.37 -4.38 4.17
C LEU A 22 -7.18 -3.78 5.30
N LYS A 23 -7.66 -4.65 6.20
CA LYS A 23 -8.51 -4.28 7.33
C LYS A 23 -7.85 -3.18 8.18
N SER A 24 -8.58 -2.08 8.40
CA SER A 24 -8.13 -0.96 9.24
C SER A 24 -7.65 -1.40 10.64
N LYS A 25 -6.67 -0.67 11.19
CA LYS A 25 -6.18 -0.82 12.58
C LYS A 25 -7.21 -0.48 13.66
N SER A 26 -8.37 0.06 13.30
CA SER A 26 -9.48 0.33 14.23
C SER A 26 -9.99 -0.94 14.93
N CYS A 27 -10.12 -0.86 16.26
CA CYS A 27 -10.61 -1.95 17.11
C CYS A 27 -12.12 -2.17 17.07
N ARG A 28 -12.86 -1.46 16.20
CA ARG A 28 -14.30 -1.68 16.04
C ARG A 28 -14.57 -3.14 15.66
N GLY A 29 -15.33 -3.84 16.51
CA GLY A 29 -15.71 -5.24 16.32
C GLY A 29 -14.57 -6.25 16.47
N ALA A 30 -13.44 -5.88 17.07
CA ALA A 30 -12.30 -6.78 17.24
C ALA A 30 -12.55 -7.80 18.36
N GLU A 31 -12.41 -9.09 18.03
CA GLU A 31 -12.58 -10.22 18.95
C GLU A 31 -11.41 -11.21 18.85
N GLY A 32 -11.19 -11.98 19.92
CA GLY A 32 -10.12 -12.97 19.99
C GLY A 32 -8.74 -12.37 19.69
N THR A 33 -7.98 -13.04 18.80
CA THR A 33 -6.65 -12.61 18.35
C THR A 33 -6.66 -11.33 17.52
N ASN A 34 -7.83 -10.83 17.11
CA ASN A 34 -7.92 -9.55 16.41
C ASN A 34 -7.97 -8.34 17.36
N ARG A 35 -8.12 -8.56 18.68
CA ARG A 35 -7.94 -7.49 19.67
C ARG A 35 -6.50 -6.98 19.63
N ASP A 36 -6.29 -5.77 20.13
CA ASP A 36 -4.95 -5.23 20.31
C ASP A 36 -4.18 -6.12 21.30
N GLN A 37 -3.04 -6.65 20.86
CA GLN A 37 -2.18 -7.50 21.68
C GLN A 37 -1.17 -6.68 22.49
N GLY A 38 -1.13 -5.35 22.32
CA GLY A 38 -0.18 -4.47 23.00
C GLY A 38 1.25 -4.55 22.44
N ASP A 39 1.42 -5.13 21.25
CA ASP A 39 2.69 -5.30 20.54
C ASP A 39 3.03 -4.11 19.61
N GLY A 40 2.16 -3.10 19.57
CA GLY A 40 2.31 -1.92 18.73
C GLY A 40 1.71 -2.04 17.33
N GLN A 41 1.20 -3.22 16.94
CA GLN A 41 0.61 -3.46 15.62
C GLN A 41 -0.87 -3.06 15.58
N GLY A 42 -1.51 -2.93 16.74
CA GLY A 42 -2.91 -2.56 16.89
C GLY A 42 -3.89 -3.67 16.49
N CYS A 43 -5.18 -3.39 16.56
CA CYS A 43 -6.21 -4.39 16.25
C CYS A 43 -6.11 -4.92 14.82
N TRP A 44 -6.62 -6.14 14.63
CA TRP A 44 -6.65 -6.87 13.36
C TRP A 44 -5.27 -7.16 12.75
N ALA A 45 -4.17 -7.09 13.52
CA ALA A 45 -2.83 -7.46 13.04
C ALA A 45 -2.83 -8.89 12.47
N GLU A 46 -3.29 -9.87 13.24
CA GLU A 46 -3.44 -11.28 12.82
C GLU A 46 -4.24 -11.43 11.51
N ALA A 47 -5.38 -10.76 11.38
CA ALA A 47 -6.18 -10.82 10.15
C ALA A 47 -5.46 -10.20 8.95
N ARG A 48 -4.73 -9.08 9.15
CA ARG A 48 -3.92 -8.45 8.10
C ARG A 48 -2.77 -9.36 7.69
N THR A 49 -2.11 -10.05 8.62
CA THR A 49 -1.02 -11.00 8.34
C THR A 49 -1.51 -12.17 7.52
N ARG A 50 -2.62 -12.81 7.93
CA ARG A 50 -3.22 -13.89 7.15
C ARG A 50 -3.71 -13.44 5.77
N ALA A 51 -4.17 -12.19 5.64
CA ALA A 51 -4.55 -11.64 4.36
C ALA A 51 -3.31 -11.46 3.47
N ALA A 52 -2.22 -10.92 3.99
CA ALA A 52 -0.94 -10.77 3.29
C ALA A 52 -0.37 -12.11 2.80
N GLU A 53 -0.38 -13.15 3.64
CA GLU A 53 0.03 -14.51 3.27
C GLU A 53 -0.85 -15.09 2.15
N ARG A 54 -2.18 -14.94 2.26
CA ARG A 54 -3.12 -15.41 1.23
C ARG A 54 -2.97 -14.64 -0.08
N ILE A 55 -2.65 -13.36 -0.02
CA ILE A 55 -2.35 -12.52 -1.19
C ILE A 55 -1.11 -13.07 -1.91
N ALA A 56 -0.02 -13.29 -1.18
CA ALA A 56 1.19 -13.86 -1.74
C ALA A 56 0.94 -15.24 -2.37
N ALA A 57 0.30 -16.15 -1.63
CA ALA A 57 -0.01 -17.49 -2.11
C ALA A 57 -0.94 -17.47 -3.35
N TRP A 58 -1.92 -16.57 -3.38
CA TRP A 58 -2.79 -16.43 -4.55
C TRP A 58 -2.02 -15.91 -5.76
N LEU A 59 -1.18 -14.89 -5.60
CA LEU A 59 -0.37 -14.34 -6.69
C LEU A 59 0.60 -15.38 -7.28
N ASP A 60 1.19 -16.23 -6.41
CA ASP A 60 2.04 -17.36 -6.81
C ASP A 60 1.25 -18.44 -7.59
N SER A 61 -0.03 -18.61 -7.28
CA SER A 61 -0.90 -19.57 -8.00
C SER A 61 -1.40 -19.09 -9.36
N LEU A 62 -1.26 -17.80 -9.68
CA LEU A 62 -1.74 -17.25 -10.95
C LEU A 62 -0.79 -17.65 -12.08
N PRO A 63 -1.31 -18.03 -13.27
CA PRO A 63 -0.46 -18.36 -14.40
C PRO A 63 0.43 -17.18 -14.77
N GLU A 64 1.69 -17.41 -15.10
CA GLU A 64 2.54 -16.35 -15.64
C GLU A 64 1.94 -15.86 -16.97
N ALA A 65 1.89 -14.54 -17.14
CA ALA A 65 1.50 -13.98 -18.42
C ALA A 65 2.67 -14.09 -19.40
N ASP A 66 2.38 -14.22 -20.70
CA ASP A 66 3.43 -14.13 -21.71
C ASP A 66 4.21 -12.82 -21.54
N SER A 67 5.55 -12.88 -21.58
CA SER A 67 6.44 -11.73 -21.36
C SER A 67 6.28 -11.00 -20.01
N HIS A 68 5.90 -11.72 -18.95
CA HIS A 68 5.77 -11.17 -17.59
C HIS A 68 7.06 -10.48 -17.11
N ARG A 69 6.95 -9.25 -16.60
CA ARG A 69 8.00 -8.46 -15.95
C ARG A 69 7.97 -8.54 -14.42
N GLY A 70 7.03 -9.30 -13.86
CA GLY A 70 6.79 -9.36 -12.42
C GLY A 70 5.52 -8.62 -11.99
N THR A 71 5.32 -8.60 -10.68
CA THR A 71 4.10 -8.18 -9.99
C THR A 71 4.36 -7.01 -9.06
N LEU A 72 3.48 -6.00 -9.13
CA LEU A 72 3.35 -4.91 -8.19
C LEU A 72 2.14 -5.16 -7.29
N ILE A 73 2.33 -5.21 -5.97
CA ILE A 73 1.25 -5.08 -5.00
C ILE A 73 1.19 -3.61 -4.58
N THR A 74 0.03 -2.98 -4.68
CA THR A 74 -0.13 -1.56 -4.34
C THR A 74 -1.43 -1.27 -3.58
N GLY A 75 -1.38 -0.29 -2.67
CA GLY A 75 -2.55 0.22 -1.94
C GLY A 75 -2.32 0.33 -0.43
N ASP A 76 -3.41 0.54 0.33
CA ASP A 76 -3.38 0.69 1.79
C ASP A 76 -3.34 -0.69 2.49
N LEU A 77 -2.17 -1.07 2.99
CA LEU A 77 -1.99 -2.31 3.74
C LEU A 77 -2.33 -2.15 5.22
N ASN A 78 -2.70 -0.94 5.65
CA ASN A 78 -3.08 -0.59 7.01
C ASN A 78 -2.05 -1.07 8.06
N SER A 79 -0.77 -1.12 7.67
CA SER A 79 0.30 -1.72 8.46
C SER A 79 1.60 -0.95 8.27
N TYR A 80 2.37 -0.72 9.33
CA TYR A 80 3.69 -0.09 9.20
C TYR A 80 4.73 -1.09 8.63
N ALA A 81 5.83 -0.57 8.08
CA ALA A 81 6.80 -1.34 7.29
C ALA A 81 7.44 -2.54 8.02
N LYS A 82 7.45 -2.51 9.36
CA LYS A 82 8.00 -3.57 10.23
C LYS A 82 6.94 -4.40 10.94
N GLU A 83 5.67 -4.24 10.58
CA GLU A 83 4.58 -5.08 11.10
C GLU A 83 4.51 -6.40 10.32
N ASP A 84 3.95 -7.42 10.97
CA ASP A 84 3.86 -8.80 10.48
C ASP A 84 3.30 -8.92 9.05
N PRO A 85 2.28 -8.15 8.62
CA PRO A 85 1.77 -8.25 7.25
C PRO A 85 2.82 -7.86 6.18
N LEU A 86 3.67 -6.86 6.46
CA LEU A 86 4.73 -6.45 5.54
C LEU A 86 5.91 -7.42 5.59
N ILE A 87 6.21 -7.96 6.77
CA ILE A 87 7.22 -9.02 6.93
C ILE A 87 6.81 -10.26 6.12
N ALA A 88 5.55 -10.68 6.18
CA ALA A 88 5.04 -11.82 5.42
C ALA A 88 5.18 -11.61 3.90
N LEU A 89 4.86 -10.42 3.39
CA LEU A 89 5.03 -10.08 1.96
C LEU A 89 6.51 -10.02 1.56
N ALA A 90 7.37 -9.48 2.42
CA ALA A 90 8.82 -9.47 2.20
C ALA A 90 9.42 -10.88 2.15
N GLN A 91 8.97 -11.78 3.03
CA GLN A 91 9.36 -13.19 3.01
C GLN A 91 8.88 -13.91 1.74
N ALA A 92 7.75 -13.48 1.17
CA ALA A 92 7.25 -13.95 -0.12
C ALA A 92 7.95 -13.29 -1.34
N GLY A 93 8.99 -12.47 -1.12
CA GLY A 93 9.80 -11.88 -2.18
C GLY A 93 9.35 -10.49 -2.65
N TYR A 94 8.35 -9.89 -2.01
CA TYR A 94 7.89 -8.53 -2.35
C TYR A 94 8.61 -7.48 -1.51
N ARG A 95 9.42 -6.64 -2.15
CA ARG A 95 10.15 -5.56 -1.48
C ARG A 95 9.39 -4.25 -1.56
N ASN A 96 9.44 -3.45 -0.49
CA ASN A 96 8.97 -2.08 -0.51
C ASN A 96 9.84 -1.23 -1.45
N LEU A 97 9.19 -0.46 -2.34
CA LEU A 97 9.87 0.45 -3.27
C LEU A 97 10.10 1.86 -2.69
N ALA A 98 9.43 2.17 -1.58
CA ALA A 98 9.61 3.42 -0.85
C ALA A 98 10.97 3.53 -0.16
N SER A 99 11.44 4.77 0.02
CA SER A 99 12.54 5.05 0.94
C SER A 99 12.13 4.83 2.41
N ASP A 100 13.09 4.51 3.27
CA ASP A 100 12.85 4.22 4.69
C ASP A 100 12.31 5.42 5.49
N ASP A 101 12.49 6.64 4.98
CA ASP A 101 12.03 7.90 5.58
C ASP A 101 10.67 8.37 5.06
N ALA A 102 10.10 7.68 4.07
CA ALA A 102 8.79 8.02 3.51
C ALA A 102 7.65 7.71 4.49
N TYR A 103 6.56 8.48 4.37
CA TYR A 103 5.31 8.25 5.08
C TYR A 103 4.12 8.71 4.23
N SER A 104 2.96 8.09 4.46
CA SER A 104 1.73 8.40 3.73
C SER A 104 0.59 8.84 4.63
N PHE A 105 0.75 8.70 5.95
CA PHE A 105 -0.34 8.87 6.90
C PHE A 105 0.12 9.47 8.23
N ARG A 106 -0.81 10.17 8.90
CA ARG A 106 -0.64 10.66 10.26
C ARG A 106 -1.77 10.21 11.18
N TYR A 107 -1.40 9.54 12.27
CA TYR A 107 -2.33 9.15 13.33
C TYR A 107 -1.91 9.72 14.68
N LYS A 108 -2.76 10.59 15.26
CA LYS A 108 -2.53 11.20 16.58
C LYS A 108 -1.11 11.79 16.74
N GLY A 109 -0.62 12.47 15.70
CA GLY A 109 0.70 13.11 15.68
C GLY A 109 1.87 12.19 15.35
N ARG A 110 1.65 10.89 15.14
CA ARG A 110 2.68 9.95 14.65
C ARG A 110 2.59 9.84 13.13
N ARG A 111 3.75 9.91 12.47
CA ARG A 111 3.91 9.68 11.02
C ARG A 111 4.20 8.21 10.77
N GLY A 112 3.69 7.68 9.67
CA GLY A 112 4.11 6.38 9.16
C GLY A 112 3.47 6.05 7.83
N THR A 113 3.91 4.94 7.27
CA THR A 113 3.44 4.44 5.98
C THR A 113 2.37 3.39 6.19
N LEU A 114 1.21 3.57 5.57
CA LEU A 114 0.18 2.53 5.45
C LEU A 114 -0.02 2.12 4.00
N ASP A 115 0.32 3.00 3.06
CA ASP A 115 0.17 2.84 1.62
C ASP A 115 1.50 2.44 1.00
N TYR A 116 1.51 1.38 0.21
CA TYR A 116 2.75 0.84 -0.33
C TYR A 116 2.66 0.57 -1.82
N ALA A 117 3.84 0.57 -2.44
CA ALA A 117 4.14 -0.08 -3.70
C ALA A 117 5.21 -1.15 -3.41
N LEU A 118 4.83 -2.43 -3.49
CA LEU A 118 5.70 -3.57 -3.25
C LEU A 118 5.92 -4.34 -4.55
N ALA A 119 7.17 -4.54 -4.96
CA ALA A 119 7.48 -5.29 -6.18
C ALA A 119 8.18 -6.60 -5.85
N ASP A 120 7.91 -7.64 -6.63
CA ASP A 120 8.77 -8.82 -6.65
C ASP A 120 10.16 -8.51 -7.23
N GLY A 121 11.07 -9.49 -7.13
CA GLY A 121 12.45 -9.34 -7.59
C GLY A 121 12.60 -9.09 -9.10
N GLN A 122 11.62 -9.48 -9.92
CA GLN A 122 11.69 -9.28 -11.37
C GLN A 122 11.26 -7.86 -11.74
N LEU A 123 10.13 -7.39 -11.18
CA LEU A 123 9.62 -6.06 -11.46
C LEU A 123 10.50 -4.97 -10.82
N ALA A 124 11.10 -5.29 -9.67
CA ALA A 124 12.11 -4.49 -9.01
C ALA A 124 13.20 -3.93 -9.95
N ALA A 125 13.62 -4.70 -10.97
CA ALA A 125 14.65 -4.29 -11.92
C ALA A 125 14.13 -3.30 -12.99
N ALA A 126 12.81 -3.21 -13.16
CA ALA A 126 12.12 -2.32 -14.09
C ALA A 126 11.61 -1.03 -13.43
N VAL A 127 11.71 -0.89 -12.11
CA VAL A 127 11.31 0.34 -11.39
C VAL A 127 12.30 1.46 -11.67
N LEU A 128 11.79 2.60 -12.14
CA LEU A 128 12.54 3.83 -12.37
C LEU A 128 12.56 4.71 -11.12
N ALA A 129 11.41 4.86 -10.49
CA ALA A 129 11.20 5.66 -9.29
C ALA A 129 9.97 5.17 -8.53
N SER A 130 9.95 5.37 -7.22
CA SER A 130 8.75 5.26 -6.39
C SER A 130 8.79 6.35 -5.34
N LEU A 131 7.74 7.15 -5.24
CA LEU A 131 7.69 8.32 -4.37
C LEU A 131 6.30 8.51 -3.76
N TYR A 132 6.27 9.22 -2.65
CA TYR A 132 5.03 9.71 -2.03
C TYR A 132 4.88 11.15 -2.44
N TRP A 133 3.66 11.55 -2.79
CA TRP A 133 3.36 12.94 -3.10
C TRP A 133 2.74 13.62 -1.88
N PRO A 134 3.50 14.40 -1.09
CA PRO A 134 3.07 14.89 0.22
C PRO A 134 2.12 16.09 0.07
N ILE A 135 0.85 15.81 -0.21
CA ILE A 135 -0.19 16.83 -0.44
C ILE A 135 -1.37 16.72 0.52
N ASN A 136 -1.43 15.68 1.35
CA ASN A 136 -2.61 15.27 2.10
C ASN A 136 -2.34 15.07 3.59
N SER A 137 -1.44 14.14 3.93
CA SER A 137 -1.27 13.69 5.33
C SER A 137 -0.70 14.81 6.23
N ASP A 138 -0.06 15.79 5.60
CA ASP A 138 0.51 16.96 6.24
C ASP A 138 -0.47 18.10 6.49
N GLU A 139 -1.53 18.18 5.68
CA GLU A 139 -2.52 19.25 5.72
C GLU A 139 -3.46 19.13 6.93
N ALA A 140 -4.04 20.25 7.35
CA ALA A 140 -4.97 20.27 8.47
C ALA A 140 -6.29 19.53 8.13
N PRO A 141 -6.85 18.70 9.05
CA PRO A 141 -8.07 17.94 8.77
C PRO A 141 -9.27 18.77 8.32
N GLY A 142 -9.42 19.99 8.86
CA GLY A 142 -10.52 20.90 8.53
C GLY A 142 -10.48 21.47 7.11
N LEU A 143 -9.42 21.24 6.34
CA LEU A 143 -9.31 21.66 4.94
C LEU A 143 -9.89 20.64 3.96
N GLY A 144 -10.19 19.43 4.44
CA GLY A 144 -10.72 18.34 3.62
C GLY A 144 -12.22 18.43 3.36
N TYR A 145 -12.77 17.36 2.77
CA TYR A 145 -14.18 17.32 2.39
C TYR A 145 -15.16 17.50 3.56
N ASP A 146 -14.81 17.04 4.76
CA ASP A 146 -15.67 17.17 5.96
C ASP A 146 -15.56 18.55 6.63
N GLY A 147 -14.67 19.42 6.13
CA GLY A 147 -14.47 20.77 6.62
C GLY A 147 -15.44 21.80 6.03
N PRO A 148 -15.50 23.02 6.61
CA PRO A 148 -16.25 24.13 6.03
C PRO A 148 -15.74 24.47 4.63
N GLU A 149 -16.66 24.69 3.69
CA GLU A 149 -16.30 25.04 2.30
C GLU A 149 -15.45 26.31 2.22
N SER A 150 -15.67 27.27 3.13
CA SER A 150 -14.94 28.54 3.21
C SER A 150 -13.44 28.40 3.50
N VAL A 151 -12.99 27.24 3.97
CA VAL A 151 -11.57 26.98 4.27
C VAL A 151 -10.96 25.91 3.36
N ARG A 152 -11.72 25.35 2.41
CA ARG A 152 -11.16 24.40 1.44
C ARG A 152 -10.14 25.11 0.56
N GLN A 153 -9.02 24.45 0.31
CA GLN A 153 -7.98 24.96 -0.57
C GLN A 153 -8.30 24.62 -2.03
N GLU A 154 -7.94 25.51 -2.95
CA GLU A 154 -7.90 25.18 -4.38
C GLU A 154 -6.71 24.25 -4.67
N GLY A 155 -6.85 23.38 -5.67
CA GLY A 155 -5.83 22.41 -6.04
C GLY A 155 -6.00 21.04 -5.36
N PRO A 156 -4.94 20.21 -5.33
CA PRO A 156 -5.06 18.82 -4.90
C PRO A 156 -4.83 18.61 -3.39
N TRP A 157 -4.62 19.70 -2.64
CA TRP A 157 -4.28 19.67 -1.22
C TRP A 157 -5.44 19.15 -0.36
N ARG A 158 -5.13 18.25 0.57
CA ARG A 158 -6.12 17.62 1.47
C ARG A 158 -7.32 16.98 0.74
N ALA A 159 -7.11 16.47 -0.46
CA ALA A 159 -8.09 15.62 -1.16
C ALA A 159 -8.25 14.25 -0.48
N SER A 160 -7.34 13.86 0.40
CA SER A 160 -7.38 12.65 1.22
C SER A 160 -6.72 12.90 2.57
N ASP A 161 -6.87 11.98 3.52
CA ASP A 161 -6.04 11.89 4.72
C ASP A 161 -4.73 11.09 4.50
N HIS A 162 -4.60 10.46 3.32
CA HIS A 162 -3.42 9.72 2.88
C HIS A 162 -2.71 10.40 1.69
N ASP A 163 -1.38 10.38 1.66
CA ASP A 163 -0.59 10.81 0.50
C ASP A 163 -0.56 9.75 -0.61
N PRO A 164 -0.68 10.13 -1.90
CA PRO A 164 -0.56 9.19 -3.00
C PRO A 164 0.83 8.56 -3.11
N VAL A 165 0.87 7.29 -3.49
CA VAL A 165 2.09 6.57 -3.89
C VAL A 165 2.16 6.53 -5.41
N ILE A 166 3.28 6.98 -5.98
CA ILE A 166 3.52 7.05 -7.42
C ILE A 166 4.70 6.13 -7.74
N THR A 167 4.56 5.25 -8.73
CA THR A 167 5.62 4.33 -9.17
C THR A 167 5.79 4.37 -10.67
N ASP A 168 7.00 4.68 -11.12
CA ASP A 168 7.38 4.73 -12.52
C ASP A 168 8.03 3.41 -12.92
N LEU A 169 7.55 2.82 -14.02
CA LEU A 169 8.00 1.53 -14.53
C LEU A 169 8.54 1.66 -15.96
N ARG A 170 9.61 0.92 -16.26
CA ARG A 170 10.14 0.72 -17.61
C ARG A 170 9.69 -0.64 -18.14
N LEU A 171 8.68 -0.65 -19.00
CA LEU A 171 8.14 -1.89 -19.60
C LEU A 171 8.80 -2.18 -20.94
#